data_AF-A0A925LVC1-F1
#
_entry.id   AF-A0A925LVC1-F1
#
_cell.length_a   1.000
_cell.length_b   1.000
_cell.length_c   1.000
_cell.angle_alpha   90.00
_cell.angle_beta   90.00
_cell.angle_gamma   90.00
#
_symmetry.space_group_name_H-M   'P 1'
#
loop_
_entity.id
_entity.type
_entity.pdbx_description
1 polymer ?
#
loop_
_entity_poly.entity_id
_entity_poly.type
_entity_poly.pdbx_seq_one_letter_code
_entity_poly.pdbx_strand_id
1 'polypeptide(L)'
;MCGCQDLWRQKDFPPALGLAIVATAAIFSCVAWAFYQPAIAIGILMLAGLLDMVLYTMMGDMLVCYRCGARHRKTTIDEEHPRFDLETAERYRQQDLRQRGATH
;
A
#
# COMPACT_ATOMS: atom_id res chain seq x y z
N MET A 1 11.55 0.37 18.26
CA MET A 1 10.07 0.35 18.33
C MET A 1 9.66 1.36 19.40
N CYS A 2 8.67 2.23 19.18
CA CYS A 2 8.38 3.35 20.09
C CYS A 2 7.41 3.05 21.25
N GLY A 3 6.84 1.84 21.32
CA GLY A 3 5.95 1.41 22.41
C GLY A 3 4.54 2.03 22.41
N CYS A 4 4.20 2.83 21.39
CA CYS A 4 2.88 3.44 21.27
C CYS A 4 1.81 2.41 20.83
N GLN A 5 0.62 2.50 21.43
CA GLN A 5 -0.51 1.60 21.16
C GLN A 5 -1.42 2.07 20.01
N ASP A 6 -1.18 3.27 19.49
CA ASP A 6 -1.90 3.77 18.31
C ASP A 6 -1.30 3.16 17.04
N LEU A 7 -1.92 2.06 16.60
CA LEU A 7 -1.63 1.39 15.34
C LEU A 7 -2.87 1.42 14.45
N TRP A 8 -2.65 1.57 13.14
CA TRP A 8 -3.72 1.45 12.14
C TRP A 8 -3.47 0.26 11.22
N ARG A 9 -4.55 -0.30 10.68
CA ARG A 9 -4.51 -1.42 9.73
C ARG A 9 -4.30 -0.93 8.31
N GLN A 10 -3.25 -1.44 7.66
CA GLN A 10 -2.91 -1.20 6.27
C GLN A 10 -2.68 -2.53 5.54
N LYS A 11 -3.05 -2.62 4.27
CA LYS A 11 -2.69 -3.77 3.42
C LYS A 11 -1.18 -3.76 3.13
N ASP A 12 -0.51 -4.89 3.31
CA ASP A 12 0.96 -5.00 3.16
C ASP A 12 1.38 -5.07 1.68
N PHE A 13 1.10 -4.02 0.91
CA PHE A 13 1.37 -4.00 -0.54
C PHE A 13 2.81 -3.61 -0.86
N PRO A 14 3.63 -4.52 -1.43
CA PRO A 14 4.97 -4.19 -1.87
C PRO A 14 4.86 -3.35 -3.14
N PRO A 15 5.23 -2.05 -3.12
CA PRO A 15 5.06 -1.17 -4.28
C PRO A 15 5.83 -1.65 -5.51
N ALA A 16 6.98 -2.32 -5.29
CA ALA A 16 7.78 -2.89 -6.36
C ALA A 16 7.05 -3.97 -7.15
N LEU A 17 6.21 -4.78 -6.50
CA LEU A 17 5.49 -5.86 -7.17
C LEU A 17 4.35 -5.33 -8.04
N GLY A 18 3.56 -4.38 -7.51
CA GLY A 18 2.55 -3.69 -8.31
C GLY A 18 3.17 -2.95 -9.49
N LEU A 19 4.29 -2.25 -9.27
CA LEU A 19 4.99 -1.56 -10.36
C LEU A 19 5.50 -2.53 -11.43
N ALA A 20 6.03 -3.69 -11.05
CA ALA A 20 6.49 -4.71 -11.99
C ALA A 20 5.34 -5.27 -12.85
N ILE A 21 4.17 -5.52 -12.25
CA ILE A 21 2.98 -6.01 -12.98
C ILE A 21 2.52 -4.96 -13.99
N VAL A 22 2.36 -3.70 -13.56
CA VAL A 22 1.91 -2.61 -14.44
C VAL A 22 2.92 -2.35 -15.56
N ALA A 23 4.21 -2.30 -15.25
CA ALA A 23 5.24 -2.06 -16.25
C ALA A 23 5.32 -3.18 -17.30
N THR A 24 5.25 -4.45 -16.87
CA THR A 24 5.24 -5.58 -17.80
C THR A 24 3.99 -5.58 -18.68
N ALA A 25 2.80 -5.38 -18.10
CA ALA A 25 1.55 -5.29 -18.85
C ALA A 25 1.56 -4.14 -19.87
N ALA A 26 2.10 -2.98 -19.50
CA ALA A 26 2.23 -1.84 -20.41
C ALA A 26 3.14 -2.15 -21.60
N ILE A 27 4.30 -2.76 -21.36
CA ILE A 27 5.24 -3.16 -22.42
C ILE A 27 4.57 -4.14 -23.39
N PHE A 28 3.94 -5.21 -22.87
CA PHE A 28 3.26 -6.20 -23.70
C PHE A 28 2.07 -5.61 -24.47
N SER A 29 1.30 -4.71 -23.85
CA SER A 29 0.20 -3.99 -24.50
C SER A 29 0.72 -3.12 -25.64
N CYS A 30 1.79 -2.35 -25.43
CA CYS A 30 2.41 -1.53 -26.47
C CYS A 30 2.90 -2.37 -27.65
N VAL A 31 3.52 -3.52 -27.39
CA VAL A 31 3.97 -4.46 -28.43
C VAL A 31 2.77 -5.02 -29.21
N ALA A 32 1.70 -5.46 -28.54
CA ALA A 32 0.49 -5.95 -29.20
C ALA A 32 -0.19 -4.87 -30.07
N TRP A 33 -0.17 -3.62 -29.61
CA TRP A 33 -0.69 -2.49 -30.36
C TRP A 33 0.14 -2.19 -31.61
N ALA A 34 1.47 -2.31 -31.52
CA ALA A 34 2.37 -2.16 -32.67
C ALA A 34 2.10 -3.20 -33.78
N PHE A 35 1.58 -4.38 -33.43
CA PHE A 35 1.14 -5.41 -34.37
C PHE A 35 -0.31 -5.22 -34.87
N TYR A 36 -0.95 -4.07 -34.60
CA TYR A 36 -2.34 -3.78 -34.96
C TYR A 36 -3.35 -4.79 -34.38
N GLN A 37 -3.08 -5.35 -33.20
CA GLN A 37 -3.97 -6.31 -32.50
C GLN A 37 -4.59 -5.68 -31.24
N PRO A 38 -5.58 -4.76 -31.38
CA PRO A 38 -6.13 -4.01 -30.25
C PRO A 38 -6.86 -4.92 -29.24
N ALA A 39 -7.51 -5.99 -29.71
CA ALA A 39 -8.19 -6.94 -28.83
C ALA A 39 -7.21 -7.64 -27.86
N ILE A 40 -6.02 -7.99 -28.34
CA ILE A 40 -4.99 -8.63 -27.52
C ILE A 40 -4.41 -7.63 -26.52
N ALA A 41 -4.13 -6.40 -26.95
CA ALA A 41 -3.64 -5.33 -26.08
C ALA A 41 -4.60 -5.07 -24.89
N ILE A 42 -5.91 -4.91 -25.19
CA ILE A 42 -6.93 -4.73 -24.15
C ILE A 42 -7.04 -5.97 -23.26
N GLY A 43 -6.97 -7.17 -23.84
CA GLY A 43 -6.98 -8.42 -23.08
C GLY A 43 -5.84 -8.53 -22.06
N ILE A 44 -4.62 -8.09 -22.43
CA ILE A 44 -3.46 -8.06 -21.53
C ILE A 44 -3.68 -7.10 -20.37
N LEU A 45 -4.20 -5.90 -20.63
CA LEU A 45 -4.50 -4.91 -19.59
C LEU A 45 -5.59 -5.42 -18.64
N MET A 46 -6.63 -6.05 -19.18
CA MET A 46 -7.70 -6.67 -18.38
C MET A 46 -7.16 -7.80 -17.50
N LEU A 47 -6.29 -8.66 -18.03
CA LEU A 47 -5.64 -9.72 -17.27
C LEU A 47 -4.77 -9.15 -16.14
N ALA A 48 -3.99 -8.10 -16.42
CA ALA A 48 -3.17 -7.43 -15.42
C ALA A 48 -4.02 -6.84 -14.28
N GLY A 49 -5.12 -6.15 -14.60
CA GLY A 49 -6.04 -5.62 -13.58
C GLY A 49 -6.69 -6.72 -12.74
N LEU A 50 -7.00 -7.87 -13.35
CA LEU A 50 -7.54 -9.02 -12.62
C LEU A 50 -6.49 -9.65 -11.70
N LEU A 51 -5.23 -9.74 -12.14
CA LEU A 51 -4.12 -10.18 -11.29
C LEU A 51 -3.90 -9.24 -10.10
N ASP A 52 -3.98 -7.92 -10.31
CA ASP A 52 -3.89 -6.94 -9.24
C ASP A 52 -5.03 -7.10 -8.23
N MET A 53 -6.26 -7.36 -8.70
CA MET A 53 -7.39 -7.64 -7.82
C MET A 53 -7.18 -8.92 -6.99
N VAL A 54 -6.73 -10.01 -7.61
CA VAL A 54 -6.44 -11.27 -6.91
C VAL A 54 -5.35 -11.05 -5.86
N LEU A 55 -4.26 -10.39 -6.24
CA LEU A 55 -3.16 -10.07 -5.35
C LEU A 55 -3.62 -9.21 -4.17
N TYR A 56 -4.44 -8.19 -4.41
CA TYR A 56 -5.02 -7.33 -3.38
C TYR A 56 -5.84 -8.14 -2.37
N THR A 57 -6.65 -9.10 -2.85
CA THR A 57 -7.45 -9.96 -1.96
C THR A 57 -6.62 -10.96 -1.17
N MET A 58 -5.55 -11.51 -1.76
CA MET A 58 -4.67 -12.50 -1.11
C MET A 58 -3.71 -11.88 -0.11
N MET A 59 -3.42 -10.60 -0.25
CA MET A 59 -2.46 -9.93 0.59
C MET A 59 -2.87 -9.96 2.06
N GLY A 60 -1.90 -9.98 2.98
CA GLY A 60 -2.16 -9.86 4.40
C GLY A 60 -2.40 -8.42 4.84
N ASP A 61 -3.01 -8.27 6.00
CA ASP A 61 -3.04 -6.99 6.69
C ASP A 61 -1.81 -6.82 7.59
N MET A 62 -1.36 -5.58 7.73
CA MET A 62 -0.24 -5.17 8.54
C MET A 62 -0.64 -3.99 9.42
N LEU A 63 -0.11 -3.95 10.64
CA LEU A 63 -0.32 -2.84 11.55
C LEU A 63 0.85 -1.87 11.44
N VAL A 64 0.55 -0.58 11.32
CA VAL A 64 1.54 0.49 11.23
C VAL A 64 1.35 1.45 12.39
N CYS A 65 2.43 1.74 13.12
CA CYS A 65 2.39 2.70 14.23
C CYS A 65 2.35 4.15 13.71
N TYR A 66 1.44 4.97 14.25
CA TYR A 66 1.32 6.39 13.87
C TYR A 66 2.55 7.25 14.18
N ARG A 67 3.28 6.93 15.26
CA ARG A 67 4.40 7.73 15.72
C ARG A 67 5.69 7.44 14.95
N CYS A 68 6.09 6.17 14.89
CA CYS A 68 7.40 5.79 14.34
C CYS A 68 7.32 5.09 12.97
N GLY A 69 6.13 4.84 12.44
CA GLY A 69 5.94 4.14 11.16
C GLY A 69 6.41 2.67 11.18
N ALA A 70 6.62 2.10 12.36
CA ALA A 70 7.06 0.70 12.47
C ALA A 70 5.94 -0.22 11.98
N ARG A 71 6.35 -1.18 11.16
CA ARG A 71 5.50 -2.15 10.48
C ARG A 71 5.48 -3.46 11.26
N HIS A 72 4.32 -3.81 11.80
CA HIS A 72 4.11 -4.98 12.63
C HIS A 72 3.24 -6.01 11.90
N ARG A 73 3.86 -7.12 11.49
CA ARG A 73 3.18 -8.30 10.95
C ARG A 73 2.83 -9.23 12.14
N LYS A 74 1.86 -8.84 12.97
CA LYS A 74 1.41 -9.69 14.09
C LYS A 74 0.56 -10.84 13.53
N THR A 75 0.76 -12.04 14.08
CA THR A 75 0.01 -13.27 13.76
C THR A 75 -1.41 -13.28 14.31
N THR A 76 -1.72 -12.39 15.26
CA THR A 76 -3.05 -12.13 15.82
C THR A 76 -3.31 -10.63 15.72
N ILE A 77 -3.84 -10.21 14.57
CA ILE A 77 -4.47 -8.89 14.44
C ILE A 77 -5.90 -9.10 14.93
N ASP A 78 -6.20 -8.71 16.18
CA ASP A 78 -7.58 -8.61 16.62
C ASP A 78 -8.33 -7.68 15.66
N GLU A 79 -9.52 -8.09 15.24
CA GLU A 79 -10.38 -7.39 14.27
C GLU A 79 -10.74 -5.96 14.70
N GLU A 80 -10.42 -5.58 15.93
CA GLU A 80 -10.75 -4.29 16.55
C GLU A 80 -9.78 -3.14 16.21
N HIS A 81 -8.72 -3.38 15.44
CA HIS A 81 -7.82 -2.30 15.05
C HIS A 81 -8.45 -1.37 14.00
N PRO A 82 -8.53 -0.05 14.27
CA PRO A 82 -9.19 0.88 13.37
C PRO A 82 -8.45 1.05 12.04
N ARG A 83 -9.20 1.45 11.00
CA ARG A 83 -8.64 1.96 9.75
C ARG A 83 -7.88 3.26 10.00
N PHE A 84 -7.11 3.70 9.01
CA PHE A 84 -6.42 4.98 9.06
C PHE A 84 -7.38 6.14 9.37
N ASP A 85 -7.17 6.76 10.52
CA ASP A 85 -7.74 8.05 10.90
C ASP A 85 -6.74 9.19 10.63
N LEU A 86 -7.22 10.21 9.91
CA LEU A 86 -6.47 11.40 9.53
C LEU A 86 -6.25 12.35 10.72
N GLU A 87 -7.22 12.45 11.63
CA GLU A 87 -7.12 13.33 12.80
C GLU A 87 -5.97 12.87 13.71
N THR A 88 -5.92 11.56 14.00
CA THR A 88 -4.83 10.94 14.75
C THR A 88 -3.48 11.14 14.05
N ALA A 89 -3.41 10.96 12.73
CA ALA A 89 -2.19 11.19 11.96
C ALA A 89 -1.68 12.64 12.09
N GLU A 90 -2.56 13.62 11.93
CA GLU A 90 -2.21 15.04 12.03
C GLU A 90 -1.83 15.44 13.47
N ARG A 91 -2.49 14.87 14.50
CA ARG A 91 -2.07 15.07 15.91
C ARG A 91 -0.63 14.63 16.13
N TYR A 92 -0.24 13.45 15.65
CA TYR A 92 1.14 12.96 15.78
C TYR A 92 2.12 13.81 14.98
N ARG A 93 1.75 14.25 13.78
CA ARG A 93 2.57 15.18 12.98
C ARG A 93 2.81 16.51 13.70
N GLN A 94 1.76 17.10 14.28
CA GLN A 94 1.88 18.34 15.05
C GLN A 94 2.74 18.18 16.30
N GLN A 95 2.64 17.04 17.00
CA GLN A 95 3.49 16.75 18.16
C GLN A 95 4.98 16.68 17.79
N ASP A 96 5.32 16.00 16.69
CA ASP A 96 6.70 15.92 16.19
C ASP A 96 7.22 17.31 15.78
N LEU A 97 6.41 18.12 15.11
CA LEU A 97 6.77 19.50 14.77
C LEU A 97 7.00 20.39 16.00
N ARG A 98 6.14 20.28 17.03
CA ARG A 98 6.33 21.01 18.31
C ARG A 98 7.60 20.58 19.02
N GLN A 99 7.92 19.29 19.04
CA GLN A 99 9.15 18.79 19.65
C GLN A 99 10.40 19.32 18.95
N ARG A 100 10.43 19.30 17.61
CA ARG A 100 11.55 19.83 16.82
C ARG A 100 11.69 21.35 16.93
N GLY A 101 10.57 22.07 17.02
CA GLY A 101 10.55 23.51 17.20
C GLY A 101 10.94 23.97 18.61
N ALA A 102 10.71 23.14 19.64
CA ALA A 102 11.10 23.43 21.03
C ALA A 102 12.58 23.15 21.34
N THR A 103 13.28 22.43 20.44
CA THR A 103 14.72 22.17 20.54
C THR A 103 15.61 23.24 19.90
N HIS A 104 15.03 24.34 19.43
CA HIS A 104 15.72 25.53 18.91
C HIS A 104 15.56 26.71 19.88
#